data_AF-D2B968-F1
#
_entry.id   AF-D2B968-F1
#
_cell.length_a   1.000
_cell.length_b   1.000
_cell.length_c   1.000
_cell.angle_alpha   90.00
_cell.angle_beta   90.00
_cell.angle_gamma   90.00
#
_symmetry.space_group_name_H-M   'P 1'
#
loop_
_entity.id
_entity.type
_entity.pdbx_description
1 polymer ?
#
loop_
_entity_poly.entity_id
_entity_poly.type
_entity_poly.pdbx_seq_one_letter_code
_entity_poly.pdbx_strand_id
1 'polypeptide(L)' 'MEAAIFKYEFATVEWLWDQETIRVNMVGGNERRFSGSYDRLVAVLSELGDQGWDVATCAATGNWLFWTLRRQH' A
#
# COMPACT_ATOMS: atom_id res chain seq x y z
N MET A 1 22.64 7.83 25.43
CA MET A 1 21.33 7.59 24.80
C MET A 1 21.56 6.63 23.66
N GLU A 2 21.12 5.39 23.81
CA GLU A 2 21.08 4.44 22.69
C GLU A 2 20.02 4.92 21.69
N ALA A 3 20.37 5.00 20.41
CA ALA A 3 19.40 5.28 19.37
C ALA A 3 18.44 4.10 19.28
N ALA A 4 17.15 4.31 19.54
CA ALA A 4 16.14 3.31 19.24
C ALA A 4 16.18 3.04 17.73
N ILE A 5 16.65 1.86 17.33
CA ILE A 5 16.62 1.42 15.94
C ILE A 5 15.17 1.04 15.63
N PHE A 6 14.42 1.96 15.03
CA PHE A 6 13.09 1.67 14.51
C PHE A 6 13.20 0.71 13.34
N LYS A 7 12.64 -0.50 13.47
CA LYS A 7 12.47 -1.43 12.36
C LYS A 7 11.15 -1.16 11.67
N TYR A 8 11.21 -0.89 10.38
CA TYR A 8 10.03 -0.70 9.54
C TYR A 8 9.85 -1.89 8.62
N GLU A 9 8.60 -2.30 8.47
CA GLU A 9 8.16 -3.14 7.36
C GLU A 9 7.60 -2.25 6.26
N PHE A 10 7.71 -2.71 5.01
CA PHE A 10 7.20 -2.00 3.85
C PHE A 10 6.24 -2.89 3.06
N ALA A 11 5.21 -2.25 2.52
CA ALA A 11 4.25 -2.82 1.58
C ALA A 11 3.98 -1.82 0.47
N THR A 12 3.41 -2.28 -0.65
CA THR A 12 3.04 -1.40 -1.76
C THR A 12 1.61 -1.66 -2.19
N VAL A 13 0.92 -0.60 -2.60
CA VAL A 13 -0.37 -0.66 -3.28
C VAL A 13 -0.22 0.01 -4.63
N GLU A 14 -0.71 -0.64 -5.66
CA GLU A 14 -0.72 -0.16 -7.04
C GLU A 14 -2.17 -0.16 -7.53
N TRP A 15 -2.57 0.90 -8.23
CA TRP A 15 -3.84 0.96 -8.96
C TRP A 15 -3.62 1.42 -10.39
N LEU A 16 -4.02 0.58 -11.34
CA LEU A 16 -4.15 0.88 -12.76
C LEU A 16 -5.64 1.02 -13.07
N TRP A 17 -6.13 2.26 -13.21
CA TRP A 17 -7.58 2.50 -13.30
C TRP A 17 -8.18 2.16 -14.66
N ASP A 18 -7.37 2.15 -15.73
CA ASP A 18 -7.80 1.74 -17.07
C ASP A 18 -7.94 0.21 -17.20
N GLN A 19 -7.18 -0.53 -16.40
CA GLN A 19 -7.24 -1.99 -16.32
C GLN A 19 -8.11 -2.48 -15.16
N GLU A 20 -8.76 -1.56 -14.44
CA GLU A 20 -9.56 -1.84 -13.25
C GLU A 20 -8.86 -2.87 -12.35
N THR A 21 -7.59 -2.61 -12.01
CA THR A 21 -6.76 -3.56 -11.26
C THR A 21 -6.06 -2.88 -10.11
N ILE A 22 -6.27 -3.39 -8.89
CA ILE A 22 -5.52 -3.02 -7.70
C ILE A 22 -4.62 -4.19 -7.30
N ARG A 23 -3.35 -3.92 -7.01
CA ARG A 23 -2.39 -4.89 -6.52
C ARG A 23 -1.81 -4.42 -5.19
N VAL A 24 -1.70 -5.34 -4.24
CA VAL A 24 -1.08 -5.09 -2.94
C VAL A 24 0.05 -6.08 -2.73
N ASN A 25 1.28 -5.60 -2.56
CA ASN A 25 2.42 -6.44 -2.22
C ASN A 25 2.75 -6.27 -0.74
N MET A 26 2.54 -7.31 0.04
CA MET A 26 2.86 -7.33 1.47
C MET A 26 4.28 -7.82 1.73
N VAL A 27 4.77 -7.56 2.95
CA VAL A 27 6.02 -8.13 3.44
C VAL A 27 6.02 -9.66 3.29
N GLY A 28 7.17 -10.23 2.92
CA GLY A 28 7.30 -11.68 2.72
C GLY A 28 6.77 -12.20 1.38
N GLY A 29 6.42 -11.33 0.43
CA GLY A 29 6.06 -11.71 -0.94
C GLY A 29 4.60 -12.14 -1.14
N ASN A 30 3.72 -11.85 -0.17
CA ASN A 30 2.29 -12.11 -0.30
C ASN A 30 1.63 -11.01 -1.15
N GLU A 31 1.28 -11.34 -2.40
CA GLU A 31 0.57 -10.47 -3.33
C GLU A 31 -0.94 -10.70 -3.25
N ARG A 32 -1.72 -9.63 -3.15
CA ARG A 32 -3.19 -9.64 -3.26
C ARG A 32 -3.60 -8.84 -4.49
N ARG A 33 -4.60 -9.34 -5.22
CA ARG A 33 -5.19 -8.64 -6.38
C ARG A 33 -6.68 -8.44 -6.18
N PHE A 34 -7.15 -7.26 -6.57
CA PHE A 34 -8.56 -6.90 -6.53
C PHE A 34 -8.97 -6.26 -7.86
N SER A 35 -10.25 -6.38 -8.21
CA SER A 35 -10.84 -5.51 -9.22
C SER A 35 -10.76 -4.06 -8.73
N GLY A 36 -10.40 -3.16 -9.64
CA GLY A 36 -10.04 -1.78 -9.38
C GLY A 36 -11.19 -0.85 -9.63
N SER A 37 -11.75 -0.35 -8.54
CA SER A 37 -12.63 0.81 -8.51
C SER A 37 -12.13 1.78 -7.45
N TYR A 38 -12.57 3.04 -7.54
CA TYR A 38 -12.26 4.03 -6.50
C TYR A 38 -12.68 3.54 -5.11
N ASP A 39 -13.93 3.05 -4.97
CA ASP A 39 -14.45 2.56 -3.69
C ASP A 39 -13.64 1.37 -3.17
N ARG A 40 -13.22 0.47 -4.06
CA ARG A 40 -12.42 -0.70 -3.67
C ARG A 40 -11.02 -0.29 -3.22
N LEU A 41 -10.40 0.69 -3.89
CA LEU A 41 -9.11 1.23 -3.47
C LEU A 41 -9.20 1.87 -2.09
N VAL A 42 -10.22 2.70 -1.85
CA VAL A 42 -10.44 3.33 -0.55
C VAL A 42 -10.60 2.27 0.54
N ALA A 43 -11.42 1.25 0.30
CA ALA A 43 -11.58 0.13 1.24
C ALA A 43 -10.26 -0.59 1.53
N VAL A 44 -9.46 -0.89 0.50
CA VAL A 44 -8.14 -1.54 0.66
C VAL A 44 -7.18 -0.68 1.49
N LEU A 45 -7.10 0.62 1.22
CA LEU A 45 -6.24 1.53 1.98
C LEU A 45 -6.71 1.68 3.43
N SER A 46 -8.02 1.74 3.67
CA SER A 46 -8.60 1.76 5.02
C SER A 46 -8.30 0.47 5.79
N GLU A 47 -8.52 -0.70 5.18
CA GLU A 47 -8.20 -2.01 5.78
C GLU A 47 -6.71 -2.13 6.15
N LEU A 48 -5.81 -1.55 5.35
CA LEU A 48 -4.38 -1.51 5.63
C LEU A 48 -4.06 -0.52 6.77
N GLY A 49 -4.72 0.63 6.82
CA GLY A 49 -4.65 1.57 7.94
C GLY A 49 -5.05 0.90 9.27
N ASP A 50 -6.12 0.12 9.27
CA ASP A 50 -6.57 -0.64 10.45
C ASP A 50 -5.55 -1.70 10.91
N GLN A 51 -4.68 -2.17 10.00
CA GLN A 51 -3.57 -3.08 10.27
C GLN A 51 -2.27 -2.36 10.70
N GLY A 52 -2.33 -1.04 10.88
CA GLY A 52 -1.21 -0.19 11.29
C GLY A 52 -0.29 0.25 10.15
N TRP A 53 -0.70 0.13 8.89
CA TRP A 53 0.07 0.62 7.76
C TRP A 53 -0.23 2.08 7.48
N ASP A 54 0.81 2.91 7.50
CA ASP A 54 0.75 4.30 7.10
C ASP A 54 1.27 4.49 5.68
N VAL A 55 0.64 5.37 4.91
CA VAL A 55 1.17 5.81 3.61
C VAL A 55 2.46 6.60 3.83
N ALA A 56 3.58 6.05 3.39
CA ALA A 56 4.88 6.71 3.42
C ALA A 56 5.04 7.68 2.23
N THR A 57 4.63 7.25 1.04
CA THR A 57 4.65 8.06 -0.19
C THR A 57 3.53 7.65 -1.14
N CYS A 58 3.13 8.58 -2.01
CA CYS A 58 2.27 8.32 -3.15
C CYS A 58 2.93 8.91 -4.40
N ALA A 59 3.06 8.10 -5.45
CA ALA A 59 3.50 8.52 -6.77
C ALA A 59 2.35 8.31 -7.77
N ALA A 60 2.25 9.21 -8.74
CA ALA A 60 1.24 9.15 -9.79
C ALA A 60 1.87 9.46 -11.14
N THR A 61 1.54 8.69 -12.16
CA THR A 61 1.83 9.04 -13.56
C THR A 61 0.81 8.42 -14.49
N GLY A 62 0.24 9.22 -15.41
CA GLY A 62 -0.74 8.75 -16.37
C GLY A 62 -1.93 8.06 -15.70
N ASN A 63 -2.11 6.78 -16.01
CA ASN A 63 -3.16 5.88 -15.52
C ASN A 63 -2.80 5.08 -14.25
N TRP A 64 -1.70 5.42 -13.60
CA TRP A 64 -1.10 4.62 -12.53
C TRP A 64 -0.90 5.44 -11.26
N LEU A 65 -1.38 4.89 -10.15
CA LEU A 65 -1.11 5.35 -8.80
C LEU A 65 -0.36 4.27 -8.02
N PHE A 66 0.65 4.67 -7.28
CA PHE A 66 1.49 3.78 -6.49
C PHE A 66 1.74 4.35 -5.11
N TRP A 67 1.37 3.60 -4.08
CA TRP A 67 1.61 3.92 -2.69
C TRP A 67 2.69 3.02 -2.11
N THR A 68 3.66 3.63 -1.44
CA THR A 68 4.52 2.92 -0.50
C THR A 68 3.92 3.06 0.89
N LEU A 69 3.75 1.94 1.57
CA LEU A 69 3.24 1.86 2.94
C LEU A 69 4.39 1.46 3.87
N ARG A 70 4.33 1.95 5.10
CA ARG A 70 5.24 1.55 6.18
C ARG A 70 4.45 1.19 7.42
N ARG A 71 4.97 0.25 8.20
CA ARG A 71 4.48 -0.05 9.53
C ARG A 71 5.66 -0.21 10.47
N GLN A 72 5.56 0.36 11.67
CA GLN A 72 6.55 0.16 12.71
C GLN A 72 6.36 -1.23 13.33
N HIS A 73 7.44 -2.00 13.41
CA HIS A 73 7.51 -3.29 14.07
C HIS A 73 8.19 -3.17 15.43
#